data_AF-A0A2N5ZT80-F1
#
_entry.id   AF-A0A2N5ZT80-F1
#
_cell.length_a   1.000
_cell.length_b   1.000
_cell.length_c   1.000
_cell.angle_alpha   90.00
_cell.angle_beta   90.00
_cell.angle_gamma   90.00
#
_symmetry.space_group_name_H-M   'P 1'
#
loop_
_entity.id
_entity.type
_entity.pdbx_description
1 polymer ?
#
loop_
_entity_poly.entity_id
_entity_poly.type
_entity_poly.pdbx_seq_one_letter_code
_entity_poly.pdbx_strand_id
1 'polypeptide(L)'
;MLMMNFNFFSYVLIRLDGKKNNETIDYISKTWQEFSPGFTFEYRYMDERINSMYGDTKETAKAFTMFVIIAILISSAGLFGLSSFTVEQKTKEIGIRKALGASTGLVYMLLNKTFTKWVVISILIGSPIAYYLMKNWLENFAYHINSNIWIFLISGIVILFIAQLTVTYQTIKTARSNPVDSLRYE
;
A
#
# COMPACT_ATOMS: atom_id res chain seq x y z
N MET A 1 -40.43 -30.71 37.46
CA MET A 1 -40.60 -29.95 36.21
C MET A 1 -39.23 -29.82 35.58
N LEU A 2 -38.89 -30.69 34.62
CA LEU A 2 -37.57 -30.75 34.00
C LEU A 2 -37.59 -29.97 32.69
N MET A 3 -36.81 -28.89 32.62
CA MET A 3 -36.48 -28.22 31.35
C MET A 3 -35.39 -29.03 30.65
N MET A 4 -35.75 -29.75 29.60
CA MET A 4 -34.80 -30.39 28.69
C MET A 4 -34.45 -29.40 27.57
N ASN A 5 -33.27 -28.79 27.64
CA ASN A 5 -32.72 -27.97 26.56
C ASN A 5 -32.02 -28.90 25.56
N PHE A 6 -32.74 -29.30 24.50
CA PHE A 6 -32.15 -30.00 23.36
C PHE A 6 -31.55 -28.98 22.39
N ASN A 7 -30.33 -28.53 22.68
CA ASN A 7 -29.55 -27.69 21.76
C ASN A 7 -28.87 -28.58 20.69
N PHE A 8 -29.66 -29.34 19.92
CA PHE A 8 -29.16 -30.43 19.06
C PHE A 8 -29.05 -30.16 17.56
N PHE A 9 -29.17 -28.91 17.10
CA PHE A 9 -28.78 -28.58 15.72
C PHE A 9 -28.06 -27.24 15.65
N SER A 10 -26.76 -27.26 15.97
CA SER A 10 -25.86 -26.14 15.66
C SER A 10 -25.32 -26.34 14.23
N TYR A 11 -26.16 -26.02 13.23
CA TYR A 11 -25.86 -25.97 11.79
C TYR A 11 -25.45 -27.30 11.11
N VAL A 12 -26.04 -27.56 9.94
CA VAL A 12 -25.62 -28.65 9.04
C VAL A 12 -24.82 -28.05 7.89
N LEU A 13 -23.59 -28.54 7.67
CA LEU A 13 -22.73 -28.11 6.56
C LEU A 13 -22.97 -29.02 5.35
N ILE A 14 -23.52 -28.46 4.28
CA ILE A 14 -23.75 -29.17 3.03
C ILE A 14 -22.80 -28.61 1.98
N ARG A 15 -21.94 -29.46 1.42
CA ARG A 15 -21.05 -29.10 0.31
C ARG A 15 -21.79 -29.31 -1.01
N LEU A 16 -21.90 -28.26 -1.82
CA LEU A 16 -22.52 -28.30 -3.14
C LEU A 16 -21.43 -28.41 -4.21
N ASP A 17 -21.60 -29.31 -5.18
CA ASP A 17 -20.60 -29.60 -6.23
C ASP A 17 -20.77 -28.71 -7.49
N GLY A 18 -21.34 -27.50 -7.34
CA GLY A 18 -21.66 -26.61 -8.45
C GLY A 18 -21.91 -25.15 -8.04
N LYS A 19 -22.00 -24.25 -9.03
CA LYS A 19 -22.39 -22.83 -8.80
C LYS A 19 -23.77 -22.78 -8.16
N LYS A 20 -23.97 -21.85 -7.21
CA LYS A 20 -25.22 -21.53 -6.49
C LYS A 20 -26.47 -21.82 -7.34
N ASN A 21 -27.02 -23.04 -7.21
CA ASN A 21 -28.14 -23.48 -8.03
C ASN A 21 -29.39 -23.52 -7.16
N ASN A 22 -30.36 -22.65 -7.46
CA ASN A 22 -31.58 -22.51 -6.67
C ASN A 22 -32.37 -23.83 -6.61
N GLU A 23 -32.30 -24.64 -7.68
CA GLU A 23 -32.93 -25.96 -7.75
C GLU A 23 -32.43 -26.92 -6.65
N THR A 24 -31.14 -26.86 -6.32
CA THR A 24 -30.55 -27.70 -5.26
C THR A 24 -30.97 -27.22 -3.88
N ILE A 25 -31.10 -25.91 -3.68
CA ILE A 25 -31.61 -25.34 -2.43
C ILE A 25 -33.09 -25.68 -2.24
N ASP A 26 -33.89 -25.63 -3.30
CA ASP A 26 -35.30 -26.01 -3.28
C ASP A 26 -35.48 -27.50 -2.97
N TYR A 27 -34.64 -28.37 -3.54
CA TYR A 27 -34.61 -29.79 -3.20
C TYR A 27 -34.30 -30.01 -1.71
N ILE A 28 -33.24 -29.37 -1.20
CA ILE A 28 -32.84 -29.47 0.21
C ILE A 28 -33.95 -28.93 1.12
N SER A 29 -34.59 -27.82 0.75
CA SER A 29 -35.69 -27.21 1.51
C SER A 29 -36.89 -28.14 1.63
N LYS A 30 -37.29 -28.78 0.52
CA LYS A 30 -38.38 -29.77 0.51
C LYS A 30 -38.04 -30.99 1.37
N THR A 31 -36.86 -31.56 1.20
CA THR A 31 -36.41 -32.69 2.02
C THR A 31 -36.36 -32.31 3.50
N TRP A 32 -35.89 -31.11 3.85
CA TRP A 32 -35.88 -30.64 5.23
C TRP A 32 -37.27 -30.55 5.86
N GLN A 33 -38.26 -30.08 5.11
CA GLN A 33 -39.65 -30.00 5.56
C GLN A 33 -40.29 -31.38 5.77
N GLU A 34 -39.89 -32.39 4.98
CA GLU A 34 -40.34 -33.78 5.15
C GLU A 34 -39.78 -34.41 6.43
N PHE A 35 -38.51 -34.18 6.75
CA PHE A 35 -37.86 -34.76 7.92
C PHE A 35 -38.12 -33.99 9.22
N SER A 36 -38.37 -32.68 9.15
CA SER A 36 -38.55 -31.82 10.33
C SER A 36 -39.75 -30.86 10.19
N PRO A 37 -40.99 -31.39 10.08
CA PRO A 37 -42.19 -30.57 9.98
C PRO A 37 -42.39 -29.77 11.28
N GLY A 38 -42.13 -28.47 11.21
CA GLY A 38 -42.21 -27.54 12.36
C GLY A 38 -41.02 -26.58 12.49
N PHE A 39 -39.91 -26.84 11.77
CA PHE A 39 -38.73 -25.96 11.75
C PHE A 39 -38.55 -25.30 10.38
N THR A 40 -38.44 -23.97 10.38
CA THR A 40 -38.17 -23.19 9.16
C THR A 40 -36.79 -23.53 8.60
N PHE A 41 -36.72 -23.78 7.30
CA PHE A 41 -35.45 -23.95 6.61
C PHE A 41 -34.75 -22.60 6.46
N GLU A 42 -33.77 -22.34 7.33
CA GLU A 42 -32.86 -21.20 7.20
C GLU A 42 -31.52 -21.67 6.65
N TYR A 43 -31.06 -21.05 5.57
CA TYR A 43 -29.75 -21.31 5.00
C TYR A 43 -28.95 -20.01 4.88
N ARG A 44 -27.63 -20.13 4.96
CA ARG A 44 -26.71 -19.03 4.69
C ARG A 44 -25.51 -19.56 3.94
N TYR A 45 -25.14 -18.92 2.84
CA TYR A 45 -23.94 -19.32 2.12
C TYR A 45 -22.70 -19.04 2.98
N MET A 46 -21.78 -20.00 3.00
CA MET A 46 -20.53 -19.84 3.74
C MET A 46 -19.72 -18.65 3.19
N ASP A 47 -19.76 -18.43 1.88
CA ASP A 47 -19.07 -17.32 1.22
C ASP A 47 -19.58 -15.94 1.67
N GLU A 48 -20.87 -15.82 1.96
CA GLU A 48 -21.47 -14.56 2.45
C GLU A 48 -21.07 -14.29 3.90
N ARG A 49 -21.03 -15.35 4.73
CA ARG A 49 -20.55 -15.25 6.11
C ARG A 49 -19.07 -14.89 6.14
N ILE A 50 -18.25 -15.55 5.33
CA ILE A 50 -16.84 -15.21 5.15
C ILE A 50 -16.72 -13.76 4.68
N ASN A 51 -17.39 -13.36 3.60
CA ASN A 51 -17.31 -11.98 3.10
C ASN A 51 -17.73 -10.92 4.13
N SER A 52 -18.74 -11.19 4.97
CA SER A 52 -19.14 -10.28 6.05
C SER A 52 -18.05 -10.12 7.12
N MET A 53 -17.29 -11.18 7.41
CA MET A 53 -16.15 -11.10 8.35
C MET A 53 -14.95 -10.37 7.74
N TYR A 54 -14.77 -10.41 6.41
CA TYR A 54 -13.71 -9.69 5.71
C TYR A 54 -14.10 -8.25 5.34
N GLY A 55 -15.35 -7.82 5.55
CA GLY A 55 -15.82 -6.47 5.22
C GLY A 55 -15.03 -5.40 5.94
N ASP A 56 -14.90 -5.52 7.26
CA ASP A 56 -14.20 -4.56 8.11
C ASP A 56 -12.70 -4.48 7.78
N THR A 57 -12.09 -5.63 7.44
CA THR A 57 -10.70 -5.69 6.99
C THR A 57 -10.49 -4.96 5.66
N LYS A 58 -11.44 -5.07 4.72
CA LYS A 58 -11.37 -4.38 3.42
C LYS A 58 -11.49 -2.87 3.58
N GLU A 59 -12.40 -2.38 4.43
CA GLU A 59 -12.54 -0.94 4.68
C GLU A 59 -11.30 -0.36 5.36
N THR A 60 -10.74 -1.09 6.33
CA THR A 60 -9.47 -0.71 6.97
C THR A 60 -8.33 -0.63 5.95
N ALA A 61 -8.21 -1.63 5.07
CA ALA A 61 -7.19 -1.65 4.02
C ALA A 61 -7.33 -0.47 3.03
N LYS A 62 -8.57 -0.09 2.69
CA LYS A 62 -8.84 1.10 1.85
C LYS A 62 -8.36 2.38 2.54
N ALA A 63 -8.66 2.56 3.82
CA ALA A 63 -8.22 3.73 4.58
C ALA A 63 -6.68 3.82 4.63
N PHE A 64 -6.00 2.71 4.92
CA PHE A 64 -4.53 2.65 4.88
C PHE A 64 -3.97 2.97 3.50
N THR A 65 -4.60 2.47 2.42
CA THR A 65 -4.17 2.79 1.05
C THR A 65 -4.26 4.28 0.78
N MET A 66 -5.32 4.94 1.22
CA MET A 66 -5.47 6.40 1.09
C MET A 66 -4.39 7.16 1.87
N PHE A 67 -4.10 6.75 3.11
CA PHE A 67 -3.01 7.34 3.89
C PHE A 67 -1.64 7.16 3.24
N VAL A 68 -1.36 6.00 2.66
CA VAL A 68 -0.11 5.75 1.93
C VAL A 68 0.02 6.69 0.73
N ILE A 69 -1.05 6.86 -0.06
CA ILE A 69 -1.05 7.78 -1.20
C ILE A 69 -0.75 9.22 -0.74
N ILE A 70 -1.43 9.69 0.31
CA ILE A 70 -1.20 11.04 0.86
C ILE A 70 0.24 11.18 1.38
N ALA A 71 0.75 10.18 2.10
CA ALA A 71 2.11 10.17 2.63
C ALA A 71 3.16 10.25 1.50
N ILE A 72 2.94 9.54 0.39
CA ILE A 72 3.81 9.60 -0.80
C ILE A 72 3.79 11.01 -1.38
N LEU A 73 2.60 11.63 -1.54
CA LEU A 73 2.47 12.98 -2.06
C LEU A 73 3.21 14.00 -1.18
N ILE A 74 3.01 13.96 0.14
CA ILE A 74 3.68 14.86 1.10
C ILE A 74 5.20 14.64 1.07
N SER A 75 5.65 13.39 1.06
CA SER A 75 7.08 13.06 0.99
C SER A 75 7.71 13.57 -0.30
N SER A 76 7.01 13.44 -1.43
CA SER A 76 7.48 13.97 -2.73
C SER A 76 7.53 15.49 -2.75
N ALA A 77 6.60 16.18 -2.10
CA ALA A 77 6.60 17.63 -1.94
C ALA A 77 7.77 18.11 -1.05
N GLY A 78 8.07 17.37 0.03
CA GLY A 78 9.23 17.64 0.87
C GLY A 78 10.56 17.45 0.14
N LEU A 79 10.69 16.35 -0.61
CA LEU A 79 11.85 16.08 -1.45
C LEU A 79 12.02 17.15 -2.54
N PHE A 80 10.92 17.61 -3.14
CA PHE A 80 10.89 18.72 -4.09
C PHE A 80 11.41 20.03 -3.46
N GLY A 81 10.95 20.37 -2.26
CA GLY A 81 11.41 21.57 -1.54
C GLY A 81 12.90 21.52 -1.24
N LEU A 82 13.38 20.39 -0.69
CA LEU A 82 14.79 20.17 -0.38
C LEU A 82 15.68 20.22 -1.63
N SER A 83 15.24 19.61 -2.74
CA SER A 83 15.98 19.64 -4.00
C SER A 83 16.07 21.04 -4.56
N SER A 84 14.99 21.82 -4.52
CA SER A 84 14.96 23.19 -5.03
C SER A 84 15.91 24.09 -4.25
N PHE A 85 15.85 24.02 -2.92
CA PHE A 85 16.72 24.78 -2.04
C PHE A 85 18.20 24.40 -2.20
N THR A 86 18.49 23.11 -2.38
CA THR A 86 19.86 22.62 -2.62
C THR A 86 20.41 23.14 -3.94
N VAL A 87 19.59 23.18 -4.99
CA VAL A 87 19.97 23.77 -6.28
C VAL A 87 20.30 25.25 -6.10
N GLU A 88 19.44 25.98 -5.38
CA GLU A 88 19.58 27.42 -5.15
C GLU A 88 20.87 27.78 -4.36
N GLN A 89 21.21 27.02 -3.32
CA GLN A 89 22.48 27.20 -2.62
C GLN A 89 23.70 26.89 -3.50
N LYS A 90 23.57 25.90 -4.39
CA LYS A 90 24.65 25.47 -5.28
C LYS A 90 24.73 26.28 -6.57
N THR A 91 23.77 27.15 -6.86
CA THR A 91 23.70 27.89 -8.13
C THR A 91 24.91 28.79 -8.37
N LYS A 92 25.51 29.39 -7.34
CA LYS A 92 26.73 30.20 -7.49
C LYS A 92 27.94 29.36 -7.95
N GLU A 93 28.18 28.20 -7.33
CA GLU A 93 29.23 27.26 -7.76
C GLU A 93 28.98 26.72 -9.17
N ILE A 94 27.71 26.42 -9.48
CA ILE A 94 27.28 25.90 -10.78
C ILE A 94 27.42 26.96 -11.88
N GLY A 95 27.04 28.20 -11.61
CA GLY A 95 27.12 29.33 -12.54
C GLY A 95 28.56 29.64 -12.94
N ILE A 96 29.48 29.66 -11.98
CA ILE A 96 30.93 29.86 -12.24
C ILE A 96 31.48 28.70 -13.08
N ARG A 97 31.17 27.45 -12.72
CA ARG A 97 31.63 26.28 -13.50
C ARG A 97 31.04 26.26 -14.91
N LYS A 98 29.78 26.66 -15.09
CA LYS A 98 29.09 26.71 -16.39
C LYS A 98 29.66 27.82 -17.29
N ALA A 99 30.00 28.99 -16.72
CA ALA A 99 30.72 30.05 -17.43
C ALA A 99 32.13 29.60 -17.89
N LEU A 100 32.75 28.69 -17.15
CA LEU A 100 34.01 28.03 -17.52
C LEU A 100 33.82 26.79 -18.44
N GLY A 101 32.61 26.56 -18.96
CA GLY A 101 32.33 25.49 -19.93
C GLY A 101 31.91 24.14 -19.33
N ALA A 102 31.62 24.04 -18.03
CA ALA A 102 31.15 22.79 -17.42
C ALA A 102 29.72 22.43 -17.84
N SER A 103 29.49 21.14 -18.10
CA SER A 103 28.20 20.63 -18.58
C SER A 103 27.10 20.64 -17.50
N THR A 104 25.86 20.85 -17.92
CA THR A 104 24.65 20.72 -17.09
C THR A 104 24.47 19.33 -16.47
N GLY A 105 25.16 18.31 -16.98
CA GLY A 105 25.14 16.95 -16.46
C GLY A 105 25.76 16.80 -15.07
N LEU A 106 26.70 17.67 -14.68
CA LEU A 106 27.32 17.63 -13.35
C LEU A 106 26.33 17.97 -12.23
N VAL A 107 25.42 18.93 -12.49
CA VAL A 107 24.34 19.31 -11.55
C VAL A 107 23.37 18.15 -11.36
N TYR A 108 23.00 17.53 -12.47
CA TYR A 108 22.12 16.36 -12.49
C TYR A 108 22.70 15.18 -11.72
N MET A 109 23.99 14.89 -11.92
CA MET A 109 24.68 13.81 -11.23
C MET A 109 24.84 14.08 -9.73
N LEU A 110 25.14 15.32 -9.35
CA LEU A 110 25.38 15.67 -7.94
C LEU A 110 24.09 15.63 -7.11
N LEU A 111 22.97 16.11 -7.66
CA LEU A 111 21.66 16.05 -7.01
C LEU A 111 21.16 14.61 -6.92
N ASN A 112 21.09 13.88 -8.04
CA ASN A 112 20.61 12.49 -8.02
C ASN A 112 21.45 11.63 -7.10
N LYS A 113 22.78 11.72 -7.14
CA LYS A 113 23.65 10.90 -6.27
C LYS A 113 23.41 11.16 -4.79
N THR A 114 23.22 12.43 -4.41
CA THR A 114 22.96 12.81 -3.02
C THR A 114 21.61 12.28 -2.55
N PHE A 115 20.55 12.51 -3.34
CA PHE A 115 19.20 12.04 -3.00
C PHE A 115 19.10 10.51 -3.00
N THR A 116 19.58 9.83 -4.04
CA THR A 116 19.56 8.36 -4.11
C THR A 116 20.29 7.74 -2.91
N LYS A 117 21.43 8.29 -2.47
CA LYS A 117 22.13 7.80 -1.27
C LYS A 117 21.23 7.87 -0.03
N TRP A 118 20.56 8.99 0.19
CA TRP A 118 19.66 9.16 1.33
C TRP A 118 18.44 8.25 1.24
N VAL A 119 17.82 8.11 0.07
CA VAL A 119 16.69 7.19 -0.13
C VAL A 119 17.08 5.73 0.15
N VAL A 120 18.25 5.28 -0.31
CA VAL A 120 18.74 3.93 -0.02
C VAL A 120 18.94 3.72 1.48
N ILE A 121 19.53 4.70 2.18
CA ILE A 121 19.69 4.62 3.65
C ILE A 121 18.31 4.54 4.33
N SER A 122 17.35 5.36 3.91
CA SER A 122 15.98 5.31 4.44
C SER A 122 15.31 3.96 4.20
N ILE A 123 15.51 3.32 3.04
CA ILE A 123 14.97 1.97 2.76
C ILE A 123 15.64 0.92 3.64
N LEU A 124 16.96 0.99 3.81
CA LEU A 124 17.73 0.05 4.64
C LEU A 124 17.34 0.11 6.11
N ILE A 125 16.99 1.29 6.63
CA ILE A 125 16.57 1.49 8.02
C ILE A 125 15.07 1.24 8.17
N GLY A 126 14.26 1.73 7.21
CA GLY A 126 12.81 1.63 7.25
C GLY A 126 12.30 0.20 7.06
N SER A 127 12.94 -0.60 6.21
CA SER A 127 12.47 -1.98 5.94
C SER A 127 12.54 -2.89 7.18
N PRO A 128 13.63 -2.94 7.96
CA PRO A 128 13.68 -3.69 9.22
C PRO A 128 12.63 -3.22 10.24
N ILE A 129 12.45 -1.90 10.38
CA ILE A 129 11.47 -1.33 11.31
C ILE A 129 10.05 -1.75 10.90
N ALA A 130 9.72 -1.60 9.62
CA ALA A 130 8.44 -2.00 9.06
C ALA A 130 8.21 -3.51 9.23
N TYR A 131 9.24 -4.33 8.99
CA TYR A 131 9.17 -5.78 9.20
C TYR A 131 8.86 -6.14 10.66
N TYR A 132 9.55 -5.50 11.62
CA TYR A 132 9.34 -5.74 13.04
C TYR A 132 7.92 -5.35 13.49
N LEU A 133 7.46 -4.16 13.09
CA LEU A 133 6.09 -3.70 13.38
C LEU A 133 5.04 -4.62 12.76
N MET A 134 5.25 -5.04 11.51
CA MET A 134 4.34 -5.95 10.80
C MET A 134 4.29 -7.32 11.46
N LYS A 135 5.44 -7.85 11.88
CA LYS A 135 5.52 -9.12 12.60
C LYS A 135 4.72 -9.08 13.90
N ASN A 136 4.97 -8.08 14.74
CA ASN A 136 4.25 -7.92 16.02
C ASN A 136 2.75 -7.72 15.81
N TRP A 137 2.35 -7.05 14.73
CA TRP A 137 0.93 -6.88 14.40
C TRP A 137 0.29 -8.20 13.96
N LEU A 138 0.97 -8.97 13.08
CA LEU A 138 0.50 -10.27 12.57
C LEU A 138 0.40 -11.34 13.65
N GLU A 139 1.23 -11.29 14.70
CA GLU A 139 1.16 -12.22 15.84
C GLU A 139 -0.17 -12.17 16.60
N ASN A 140 -0.95 -11.08 16.48
CA ASN A 140 -2.28 -10.98 17.08
C ASN A 140 -3.39 -11.72 16.30
N PHE A 141 -3.06 -12.29 15.14
CA PHE A 141 -4.04 -12.97 14.28
C PHE A 141 -3.79 -14.48 14.29
N ALA A 142 -4.86 -15.27 14.52
CA ALA A 142 -4.79 -16.74 14.52
C ALA A 142 -4.41 -17.33 13.14
N TYR A 143 -4.72 -16.60 12.06
CA TYR A 143 -4.27 -16.89 10.70
C TYR A 143 -3.48 -15.68 10.19
N HIS A 144 -2.18 -15.85 10.00
CA HIS A 144 -1.29 -14.82 9.48
C HIS A 144 -0.47 -15.34 8.30
N ILE A 145 -0.19 -14.45 7.35
CA ILE A 145 0.72 -14.74 6.23
C ILE A 145 2.16 -14.65 6.72
N ASN A 146 3.01 -15.57 6.27
CA ASN A 146 4.45 -15.45 6.51
C ASN A 146 5.01 -14.24 5.75
N SER A 147 5.66 -13.35 6.49
CA SER A 147 6.28 -12.13 5.98
C SER A 147 7.35 -12.46 4.93
N ASN A 148 6.99 -12.34 3.65
CA ASN A 148 7.90 -12.66 2.57
C ASN A 148 8.79 -11.44 2.26
N ILE A 149 10.11 -11.60 2.42
CA ILE A 149 11.11 -10.51 2.26
C ILE A 149 10.97 -9.78 0.91
N TRP A 150 10.51 -10.48 -0.13
CA TRP A 150 10.33 -9.94 -1.48
C TRP A 150 9.41 -8.72 -1.55
N ILE A 151 8.43 -8.61 -0.65
CA ILE A 151 7.52 -7.44 -0.62
C ILE A 151 8.29 -6.16 -0.29
N PHE A 152 9.28 -6.23 0.60
CA PHE A 152 10.14 -5.09 0.95
C PHE A 152 11.07 -4.72 -0.21
N LEU A 153 11.59 -5.72 -0.93
CA LEU A 153 12.42 -5.47 -2.12
C LEU A 153 11.62 -4.75 -3.23
N ILE A 154 10.43 -5.26 -3.55
CA ILE A 154 9.55 -4.65 -4.57
C ILE A 154 9.16 -3.23 -4.13
N SER A 155 8.77 -3.05 -2.86
CA SER A 155 8.40 -1.73 -2.33
C SER A 155 9.58 -0.75 -2.36
N GLY A 156 10.78 -1.20 -2.01
CA GLY A 156 11.99 -0.39 -2.09
C GLY A 156 12.33 0.04 -3.51
N ILE A 157 12.16 -0.84 -4.50
CA ILE A 157 12.33 -0.50 -5.93
C ILE A 157 11.31 0.55 -6.37
N VAL A 158 10.03 0.38 -5.98
CA VAL A 158 8.98 1.35 -6.30
C VAL A 158 9.27 2.72 -5.67
N ILE A 159 9.69 2.76 -4.40
CA ILE A 159 10.07 4.00 -3.71
C ILE A 159 11.25 4.68 -4.40
N LEU A 160 12.29 3.93 -4.75
CA LEU A 160 13.44 4.45 -5.50
C LEU A 160 13.00 5.02 -6.85
N PHE A 161 12.14 4.31 -7.57
CA PHE A 161 11.65 4.75 -8.87
C PHE A 161 10.87 6.06 -8.76
N ILE A 162 9.96 6.18 -7.80
CA ILE A 162 9.19 7.41 -7.54
C ILE A 162 10.13 8.56 -7.19
N ALA A 163 11.07 8.34 -6.26
CA ALA A 163 12.02 9.37 -5.86
C ALA A 163 12.88 9.86 -7.04
N GLN A 164 13.39 8.93 -7.86
CA GLN A 164 14.17 9.27 -9.04
C GLN A 164 13.35 10.09 -10.04
N LEU A 165 12.08 9.72 -10.28
CA LEU A 165 11.19 10.48 -11.15
C LEU A 165 10.96 11.90 -10.61
N THR A 166 10.71 12.05 -9.30
CA THR A 166 10.51 13.38 -8.68
C THR A 166 11.75 14.27 -8.81
N VAL A 167 12.94 13.75 -8.49
CA VAL A 167 14.21 14.50 -8.56
C VAL A 167 14.58 14.84 -9.99
N THR A 168 14.40 13.90 -10.91
CA THR A 168 14.67 14.08 -12.35
C THR A 168 13.78 15.16 -12.95
N TYR A 169 12.47 15.08 -12.69
CA TYR A 169 11.51 16.07 -13.14
C TYR A 169 11.89 17.48 -12.65
N GLN A 170 12.27 17.60 -11.37
CA GLN A 170 12.66 18.90 -10.81
C GLN A 170 13.96 19.42 -11.42
N THR A 171 14.97 18.57 -11.54
CA THR A 171 16.26 18.97 -12.12
C THR A 171 16.09 19.48 -13.55
N ILE A 172 15.27 18.82 -14.36
CA ILE A 172 14.97 19.25 -15.73
C ILE A 172 14.20 20.58 -15.73
N LYS A 173 13.18 20.71 -14.87
CA LYS A 173 12.38 21.94 -14.76
C LYS A 173 13.26 23.14 -14.36
N THR A 174 14.12 22.99 -13.36
CA THR A 174 15.01 24.05 -12.87
C THR A 174 16.19 24.32 -13.80
N ALA A 175 16.70 23.32 -14.51
CA ALA A 175 17.75 23.53 -15.52
C ALA A 175 17.23 24.24 -16.79
N ARG A 176 15.93 24.13 -17.07
CA ARG A 176 15.25 24.81 -18.19
C ARG A 176 14.71 26.19 -17.83
N SER A 177 14.49 26.49 -16.55
CA SER A 177 14.20 27.86 -16.14
C SER A 177 15.40 28.77 -16.45
N ASN A 178 15.12 29.89 -17.10
CA ASN A 178 16.11 30.73 -17.74
C ASN A 178 17.04 31.37 -16.67
N PRO A 179 18.36 31.16 -16.72
CA PRO A 179 19.31 31.72 -15.74
C PRO A 179 19.38 33.25 -15.74
N VAL A 180 18.77 33.91 -16.74
CA VAL A 180 18.66 35.37 -16.82
C VAL A 180 17.78 35.96 -15.71
N ASP A 181 16.79 35.22 -15.19
CA ASP A 181 15.94 35.70 -14.09
C ASP A 181 16.65 35.63 -12.72
N SER A 182 17.60 34.71 -12.55
CA SER A 182 18.37 34.59 -11.31
C SER A 182 19.43 35.69 -11.13
N LEU A 183 19.74 36.46 -12.17
CA LEU A 183 20.68 37.59 -12.12
C LEU A 183 19.98 38.95 -12.04
N ARG A 184 18.65 39.01 -12.18
CA ARG A 184 17.87 40.26 -12.14
C ARG A 184 17.22 40.55 -10.78
N TYR A 185 17.57 39.75 -9.77
CA TYR A 185 17.15 39.92 -8.37
C TYR A 185 18.29 40.46 -7.48
N GLU A 186 19.30 41.07 -8.08
CA GLU A 186 20.03 42.19 -7.49
C GLU A 186 19.61 43.49 -8.19
#